data_AF-A0A6A6F2K5-F1
#
_entry.id   AF-A0A6A6F2K5-F1
#
_cell.length_a   1.000
_cell.length_b   1.000
_cell.length_c   1.000
_cell.angle_alpha   90.00
_cell.angle_beta   90.00
_cell.angle_gamma   90.00
#
_symmetry.space_group_name_H-M   'P 1'
#
loop_
_entity.id
_entity.type
_entity.pdbx_description
1 polymer ?
#
loop_
_entity_poly.entity_id
_entity_poly.type
_entity_poly.pdbx_seq_one_letter_code
_entity_poly.pdbx_strand_id
1 'polypeptide(L)'
;MQRQVLRQTTRPVTLSHSRCLSITSAARAGIMPETEDPKPPNDEAVEPGNLQAAQLTDEEYQRLSDLQMDAVHEKAEAMQESREDVEVDYSAGVLNIVFPPNGTYVINKQPPNKQIWLSSPLSGPKRYDWVVSGESMHQKEGGGHGEWVYLRDGTRLNALLSKELGLAIDHNEEDMAPSKDAME
;
A
#
# COMPACT_ATOMS: atom_id res chain seq x y z
N MET A 1 4.92 -63.78 6.29
CA MET A 1 4.43 -63.25 5.00
C MET A 1 3.89 -61.85 5.28
N GLN A 2 4.30 -60.72 4.71
CA GLN A 2 5.38 -60.29 3.83
C GLN A 2 5.73 -58.85 4.29
N ARG A 3 7.02 -58.50 4.29
CA ARG A 3 7.50 -57.11 4.41
C ARG A 3 7.32 -56.42 3.06
N GLN A 4 6.85 -55.17 3.04
CA GLN A 4 7.02 -54.29 1.90
C GLN A 4 7.62 -52.94 2.34
N VAL A 5 8.55 -52.48 1.50
CA VAL A 5 9.61 -51.53 1.77
C VAL A 5 9.37 -50.27 0.91
N LEU A 6 9.84 -49.12 1.41
CA LEU A 6 9.92 -47.80 0.78
C LEU A 6 10.08 -47.79 -0.75
N ARG A 7 9.45 -46.81 -1.41
CA ARG A 7 10.09 -46.04 -2.49
C ARG A 7 9.69 -44.55 -2.43
N GLN A 8 10.66 -43.73 -2.03
CA GLN A 8 10.68 -42.29 -2.23
C GLN A 8 10.96 -42.00 -3.71
N THR A 9 10.19 -41.10 -4.32
CA THR A 9 10.43 -40.61 -5.68
C THR A 9 11.01 -39.20 -5.61
N THR A 10 12.32 -39.11 -5.81
CA THR A 10 13.06 -37.85 -5.99
C THR A 10 12.85 -37.34 -7.41
N ARG A 11 12.42 -36.08 -7.55
CA ARG A 11 12.32 -35.37 -8.83
C ARG A 11 13.67 -34.69 -9.15
N PRO A 12 14.17 -34.76 -10.40
CA PRO A 12 15.42 -34.12 -10.77
C PRO A 12 15.26 -32.60 -10.93
N VAL A 13 16.21 -31.86 -10.36
CA VAL A 13 16.44 -30.43 -10.57
C VAL A 13 17.10 -30.24 -11.94
N THR A 14 16.54 -29.37 -12.78
CA THR A 14 17.17 -28.93 -14.02
C THR A 14 17.66 -27.50 -13.86
N LEU A 15 18.99 -27.33 -13.85
CA LEU A 15 19.67 -26.04 -13.99
C LEU A 15 19.76 -25.73 -15.49
N SER A 16 19.17 -24.62 -15.92
CA SER A 16 19.30 -24.12 -17.30
C SER A 16 19.98 -22.75 -17.30
N HIS A 17 20.84 -22.57 -18.29
CA HIS A 17 22.01 -21.72 -18.30
C HIS A 17 21.73 -20.22 -18.53
N SER A 18 22.64 -19.43 -17.98
CA SER A 18 23.19 -18.14 -18.40
C SER A 18 22.60 -17.49 -19.67
N ARG A 19 22.12 -16.25 -19.52
CA ARG A 19 22.02 -15.28 -20.62
C ARG A 19 23.06 -14.19 -20.42
N CYS A 20 24.12 -14.27 -21.22
CA CYS A 20 25.03 -13.18 -21.52
C CYS A 20 24.34 -12.21 -22.49
N LEU A 21 24.47 -10.90 -22.25
CA LEU A 21 24.17 -9.89 -23.25
C LEU A 21 25.45 -9.08 -23.52
N SER A 22 25.75 -8.99 -24.81
CA SER A 22 27.02 -8.62 -25.41
C SER A 22 27.33 -7.13 -25.33
N ILE A 23 28.62 -6.81 -25.23
CA ILE A 23 29.19 -5.46 -25.36
C ILE A 23 29.63 -5.25 -26.81
N THR A 24 29.16 -4.18 -27.46
CA THR A 24 29.70 -3.54 -28.69
C THR A 24 29.04 -2.16 -28.80
N SER A 25 29.64 -1.04 -29.16
CA SER A 25 30.91 -0.76 -29.83
C SER A 25 31.44 0.61 -29.38
N ALA A 26 32.77 0.79 -29.38
CA ALA A 26 33.41 2.09 -29.28
C ALA A 26 33.46 2.73 -30.67
N ALA A 27 32.84 3.91 -30.84
CA ALA A 27 33.11 4.79 -31.96
C ALA A 27 34.07 5.90 -31.51
N ARG A 28 35.27 5.93 -32.11
CA ARG A 28 36.28 6.97 -31.92
C ARG A 28 36.53 7.60 -33.29
N ALA A 29 36.19 8.88 -33.45
CA ALA A 29 36.89 9.90 -34.24
C ALA A 29 35.91 11.01 -34.69
N GLY A 30 36.17 12.24 -34.26
CA GLY A 30 35.43 13.43 -34.70
C GLY A 30 35.70 14.62 -33.79
N ILE A 31 36.83 15.30 -34.02
CA ILE A 31 37.08 16.66 -33.56
C ILE A 31 36.05 17.60 -34.20
N MET A 32 35.05 18.04 -33.45
CA MET A 32 34.26 19.24 -33.78
C MET A 32 34.09 20.06 -32.49
N PRO A 33 34.45 21.36 -32.48
CA PRO A 33 34.11 22.22 -31.36
C PRO A 33 32.61 22.52 -31.42
N GLU A 34 32.00 22.73 -30.26
CA GLU A 34 30.71 23.40 -30.07
C GLU A 34 29.46 22.84 -30.77
N THR A 35 29.10 21.58 -30.53
CA THR A 35 27.68 21.17 -30.61
C THR A 35 27.29 20.52 -29.29
N GLU A 36 26.69 21.33 -28.44
CA GLU A 36 26.09 20.95 -27.16
C GLU A 36 25.04 19.86 -27.42
N ASP A 37 25.23 18.68 -26.83
CA ASP A 37 24.27 17.59 -26.90
C ASP A 37 22.88 18.09 -26.47
N PRO A 38 21.82 17.96 -27.30
CA PRO A 38 20.49 18.28 -26.83
C PRO A 38 20.14 17.29 -25.70
N LYS A 39 20.01 17.84 -24.49
CA LYS A 39 19.50 17.13 -23.32
C LYS A 39 18.23 16.35 -23.72
N PRO A 40 18.14 15.03 -23.44
CA PRO A 40 16.93 14.28 -23.74
C PRO A 40 15.72 14.98 -23.09
N PRO A 41 14.55 14.97 -23.77
CA PRO A 41 13.38 15.67 -23.27
C PRO A 41 13.08 15.19 -21.86
N ASN A 42 12.72 16.14 -20.99
CA ASN A 42 12.18 15.89 -19.65
C ASN A 42 10.97 14.94 -19.76
N ASP A 43 11.23 13.63 -19.76
CA ASP A 43 10.41 12.73 -18.99
C ASP A 43 10.70 13.09 -17.55
N GLU A 44 9.92 14.02 -16.98
CA GLU A 44 9.71 14.08 -15.55
C GLU A 44 9.02 12.76 -15.15
N ALA A 45 9.80 11.68 -15.15
CA ALA A 45 9.59 10.61 -14.22
C ALA A 45 9.61 11.29 -12.86
N VAL A 46 8.41 11.41 -12.28
CA VAL A 46 8.23 11.76 -10.87
C VAL A 46 9.19 10.87 -10.11
N GLU A 47 10.30 11.45 -9.66
CA GLU A 47 11.21 10.82 -8.69
C GLU A 47 10.30 10.20 -7.64
N PRO A 48 10.36 8.87 -7.38
CA PRO A 48 9.57 8.31 -6.30
C PRO A 48 10.05 9.01 -5.05
N GLY A 49 9.28 10.02 -4.61
CA GLY A 49 9.52 10.75 -3.39
C GLY A 49 9.80 9.72 -2.32
N ASN A 50 10.79 9.99 -1.49
CA ASN A 50 11.34 9.10 -0.46
C ASN A 50 10.26 8.64 0.56
N LEU A 51 9.29 7.86 0.11
CA LEU A 51 8.22 7.24 0.88
C LEU A 51 8.86 6.05 1.56
N GLN A 52 9.31 6.26 2.78
CA GLN A 52 9.84 5.19 3.61
C GLN A 52 8.73 4.68 4.52
N ALA A 53 8.56 3.36 4.56
CA ALA A 53 7.70 2.74 5.57
C ALA A 53 8.23 3.10 6.96
N ALA A 54 7.35 3.62 7.80
CA ALA A 54 7.66 3.91 9.18
C ALA A 54 7.92 2.60 9.95
N GLN A 55 8.89 2.63 10.87
CA GLN A 55 9.13 1.51 11.77
C GLN A 55 8.12 1.55 12.91
N LEU A 56 6.98 0.90 12.72
CA LEU A 56 5.93 0.78 13.74
C LEU A 56 6.25 -0.32 14.75
N THR A 57 5.93 -0.10 16.01
CA THR A 57 5.75 -1.16 17.00
C THR A 57 4.46 -1.95 16.71
N ASP A 58 4.37 -3.16 17.26
CA ASP A 58 3.19 -4.01 17.09
C ASP A 58 1.93 -3.37 17.67
N GLU A 59 2.07 -2.65 18.79
CA GLU A 59 1.01 -1.92 19.46
C GLU A 59 0.51 -0.73 18.62
N GLU A 60 1.44 0.06 18.07
CA GLU A 60 1.11 1.17 17.17
C GLU A 60 0.42 0.67 15.89
N TYR A 61 0.95 -0.39 15.28
CA TYR A 61 0.33 -1.00 14.11
C TYR A 61 -1.11 -1.44 14.42
N GLN A 62 -1.35 -2.13 15.54
CA GLN A 62 -2.70 -2.57 15.89
C GLN A 62 -3.64 -1.37 16.02
N ARG A 63 -3.25 -0.35 16.79
CA ARG A 63 -4.04 0.87 16.96
C ARG A 63 -4.35 1.57 15.63
N LEU A 64 -3.33 1.79 14.78
CA LEU A 64 -3.48 2.51 13.51
C LEU A 64 -4.28 1.70 12.48
N SER A 65 -4.06 0.39 12.43
CA SER A 65 -4.80 -0.49 11.53
C SER A 65 -6.26 -0.67 11.98
N ASP A 66 -6.54 -0.77 13.27
CA ASP A 66 -7.91 -0.79 13.80
C ASP A 66 -8.64 0.51 13.47
N LEU A 67 -8.03 1.66 13.77
CA LEU A 67 -8.59 2.97 13.43
C LEU A 67 -8.94 3.07 11.93
N GLN A 68 -8.03 2.59 11.07
CA GLN A 68 -8.26 2.58 9.63
C GLN A 68 -9.40 1.66 9.22
N MET A 69 -9.43 0.43 9.74
CA MET A 69 -10.45 -0.55 9.39
C MET A 69 -11.83 -0.11 9.86
N ASP A 70 -11.93 0.44 11.08
CA ASP A 70 -13.17 0.96 11.65
C ASP A 70 -13.70 2.14 10.83
N ALA A 71 -12.81 3.07 10.43
CA ALA A 71 -13.20 4.19 9.57
C ALA A 71 -13.69 3.74 8.19
N VAL A 72 -13.04 2.75 7.57
CA VAL A 72 -13.50 2.17 6.30
C VAL A 72 -14.84 1.45 6.49
N HIS A 73 -14.99 0.69 7.58
CA HIS A 73 -16.20 -0.06 7.89
C HIS A 73 -17.40 0.87 8.08
N GLU A 74 -17.28 1.91 8.90
CA GLU A 74 -18.34 2.90 9.13
C GLU A 74 -18.81 3.55 7.82
N LYS A 75 -17.87 3.96 6.96
CA LYS A 75 -18.21 4.56 5.65
C LYS A 75 -18.85 3.53 4.71
N ALA A 76 -18.40 2.29 4.75
CA ALA A 76 -18.97 1.22 3.95
C ALA A 76 -20.40 0.86 4.41
N GLU A 77 -20.67 0.83 5.72
CA GLU A 77 -22.02 0.63 6.28
C GLU A 77 -22.96 1.78 5.87
N ALA A 78 -22.51 3.03 5.99
CA ALA A 78 -23.30 4.17 5.52
C ALA A 78 -23.62 4.10 4.01
N MET A 79 -22.69 3.57 3.21
CA MET A 79 -22.92 3.32 1.80
C MET A 79 -23.95 2.20 1.59
N GLN A 80 -23.90 1.12 2.36
CA GLN A 80 -24.90 0.04 2.33
C GLN A 80 -26.30 0.55 2.68
N GLU A 81 -26.44 1.50 3.61
CA GLU A 81 -27.75 2.12 3.89
C GLU A 81 -28.31 2.89 2.68
N SER A 82 -27.43 3.49 1.87
CA SER A 82 -27.83 4.21 0.66
C SER A 82 -28.11 3.29 -0.54
N ARG A 83 -27.58 2.07 -0.52
CA ARG A 83 -27.54 1.13 -1.64
C ARG A 83 -27.77 -0.30 -1.17
N GLU A 84 -28.96 -0.83 -1.44
CA GLU A 84 -29.36 -2.19 -1.07
C GLU A 84 -28.55 -3.30 -1.78
N ASP A 85 -27.84 -2.96 -2.86
CA ASP A 85 -27.00 -3.89 -3.62
C ASP A 85 -25.60 -4.08 -3.02
N VAL A 86 -25.22 -3.28 -2.03
CA VAL A 86 -23.92 -3.37 -1.36
C VAL A 86 -24.04 -4.24 -0.11
N GLU A 87 -23.07 -5.13 0.10
CA GLU A 87 -22.97 -5.95 1.32
C GLU A 87 -21.59 -5.76 1.95
N VAL A 88 -21.55 -5.47 3.25
CA VAL A 88 -20.35 -5.25 4.04
C VAL A 88 -20.28 -6.28 5.17
N ASP A 89 -19.16 -7.00 5.26
CA ASP A 89 -18.88 -7.98 6.31
C ASP A 89 -17.48 -7.75 6.89
N TYR A 90 -17.40 -7.47 8.18
CA TYR A 90 -16.14 -7.30 8.91
C TYR A 90 -15.93 -8.42 9.92
N SER A 91 -14.88 -9.22 9.74
CA SER A 91 -14.61 -10.37 10.58
C SER A 91 -13.11 -10.65 10.72
N ALA A 92 -12.64 -10.81 11.96
CA ALA A 92 -11.26 -11.19 12.30
C ALA A 92 -10.16 -10.36 11.61
N GLY A 93 -10.39 -9.04 11.42
CA GLY A 93 -9.44 -8.15 10.75
C GLY A 93 -9.47 -8.22 9.22
N VAL A 94 -10.49 -8.87 8.65
CA VAL A 94 -10.80 -8.91 7.22
C VAL A 94 -12.13 -8.21 6.98
N LEU A 95 -12.13 -7.18 6.14
CA LEU A 95 -13.30 -6.46 5.69
C LEU A 95 -13.60 -6.83 4.24
N ASN A 96 -14.77 -7.41 4.01
CA ASN A 96 -15.30 -7.78 2.70
C ASN A 96 -16.38 -6.77 2.32
N ILE A 97 -16.26 -6.17 1.14
CA ILE A 97 -17.25 -5.25 0.58
C ILE A 97 -17.65 -5.76 -0.79
N VAL A 98 -18.87 -6.27 -0.90
CA VAL A 98 -19.48 -6.65 -2.18
C VAL A 98 -20.09 -5.41 -2.80
N PHE A 99 -19.56 -4.99 -3.95
CA PHE A 99 -20.01 -3.79 -4.66
C PHE A 99 -20.34 -4.13 -6.13
N PRO A 100 -21.59 -4.52 -6.44
CA PRO A 100 -22.04 -4.76 -7.80
C PRO A 100 -22.08 -3.45 -8.62
N PRO A 101 -21.74 -3.47 -9.93
CA PRO A 101 -21.26 -4.60 -10.73
C PRO A 101 -19.74 -4.82 -10.66
N ASN A 102 -19.01 -4.05 -9.83
CA ASN A 102 -17.55 -4.01 -9.84
C ASN A 102 -16.92 -5.28 -9.23
N GLY A 103 -17.61 -5.93 -8.30
CA GLY A 103 -17.18 -7.19 -7.66
C GLY A 103 -16.94 -7.04 -6.16
N THR A 104 -16.13 -7.93 -5.59
CA THR A 104 -15.86 -7.96 -4.14
C THR A 104 -14.48 -7.39 -3.83
N TYR A 105 -14.45 -6.42 -2.93
CA TYR A 105 -13.23 -5.85 -2.36
C TYR A 105 -12.94 -6.55 -1.04
N VAL A 106 -11.68 -6.91 -0.83
CA VAL A 106 -11.23 -7.54 0.42
C VAL A 106 -10.09 -6.73 0.99
N ILE A 107 -10.25 -6.21 2.20
CA ILE A 107 -9.25 -5.45 2.94
C ILE A 107 -8.85 -6.29 4.15
N ASN A 108 -7.58 -6.62 4.30
CA ASN A 108 -7.10 -7.53 5.32
C ASN A 108 -5.93 -6.93 6.09
N LYS A 109 -6.02 -6.97 7.42
CA LYS A 109 -4.90 -6.67 8.31
C LYS A 109 -3.83 -7.76 8.21
N GLN A 110 -2.56 -7.36 8.08
CA GLN A 110 -1.41 -8.27 8.12
C GLN A 110 -0.46 -7.87 9.26
N PRO A 111 -0.79 -8.25 10.52
CA PRO A 111 0.05 -7.94 11.67
C PRO A 111 1.51 -8.35 11.55
N PRO A 112 1.87 -9.54 11.02
CA PRO A 112 3.27 -9.94 10.91
C PRO A 112 4.12 -9.02 10.04
N ASN A 113 3.51 -8.39 9.04
CA ASN A 113 4.18 -7.48 8.12
C ASN A 113 3.93 -6.00 8.44
N LYS A 114 3.06 -5.71 9.42
CA LYS A 114 2.58 -4.36 9.75
C LYS A 114 1.99 -3.63 8.54
N GLN A 115 1.24 -4.38 7.73
CA GLN A 115 0.67 -3.93 6.47
C GLN A 115 -0.84 -4.10 6.43
N ILE A 116 -1.50 -3.34 5.56
CA ILE A 116 -2.88 -3.59 5.15
C ILE A 116 -2.87 -4.06 3.70
N TRP A 117 -3.51 -5.18 3.43
CA TRP A 117 -3.64 -5.72 2.08
C TRP A 117 -5.02 -5.43 1.53
N LEU A 118 -5.08 -5.03 0.27
CA LEU A 118 -6.32 -4.80 -0.47
C LEU A 118 -6.32 -5.73 -1.68
N SER A 119 -7.43 -6.44 -1.88
CA SER A 119 -7.77 -7.08 -3.14
C SER A 119 -8.93 -6.32 -3.75
N SER A 120 -8.66 -5.57 -4.82
CA SER A 120 -9.69 -4.89 -5.61
C SER A 120 -9.91 -5.65 -6.92
N PRO A 121 -11.16 -5.83 -7.37
CA PRO A 121 -11.46 -6.40 -8.68
C PRO A 121 -11.03 -5.48 -9.84
N LEU A 122 -10.85 -4.18 -9.58
CA LEU A 122 -10.48 -3.18 -10.58
C LEU A 122 -8.97 -2.95 -10.62
N SER A 123 -8.33 -2.75 -9.46
CA SER A 123 -6.89 -2.44 -9.39
C SER A 123 -6.00 -3.64 -9.08
N GLY A 124 -6.58 -4.80 -8.77
CA GLY A 124 -5.86 -5.99 -8.33
C GLY A 124 -5.35 -5.89 -6.87
N PRO A 125 -4.42 -6.78 -6.48
CA PRO A 125 -3.88 -6.83 -5.13
C PRO A 125 -2.88 -5.70 -4.87
N LYS A 126 -3.04 -4.99 -3.75
CA LYS A 126 -2.14 -3.93 -3.27
C LYS A 126 -1.78 -4.16 -1.80
N ARG A 127 -0.62 -3.66 -1.40
CA ARG A 127 -0.11 -3.74 -0.03
C ARG A 127 0.23 -2.33 0.41
N TYR A 128 -0.29 -1.92 1.54
CA TYR A 128 -0.08 -0.58 2.07
C TYR A 128 0.79 -0.67 3.31
N ASP A 129 1.75 0.24 3.36
CA ASP A 129 2.65 0.45 4.48
C ASP A 129 2.32 1.81 5.10
N TRP A 130 2.51 1.94 6.41
CA TRP A 130 2.31 3.20 7.09
C TRP A 130 3.49 4.13 6.79
N VAL A 131 3.20 5.34 6.29
CA VAL A 131 4.20 6.37 6.00
C VAL A 131 3.85 7.60 6.79
N VAL A 132 4.82 8.17 7.51
CA VAL A 132 4.65 9.41 8.26
C VAL A 132 5.07 10.59 7.38
N SER A 133 4.14 11.49 7.10
CA SER A 133 4.35 12.73 6.37
C SER A 133 4.46 13.87 7.39
N GLY A 134 5.65 14.44 7.59
CA GLY A 134 5.81 15.57 8.53
C GLY A 134 7.13 15.66 9.29
N GLU A 135 8.11 14.79 9.04
CA GLU A 135 9.46 14.94 9.60
C GLU A 135 10.25 16.08 8.92
N SER A 136 9.65 17.26 8.78
CA SER A 136 10.44 18.47 8.69
C SER A 136 11.05 18.73 10.07
N MET A 137 12.38 18.69 10.13
CA MET A 137 13.33 18.94 11.23
C MET A 137 13.02 20.07 12.25
N HIS A 138 11.90 20.79 12.10
CA HIS A 138 11.49 21.91 12.94
C HIS A 138 10.13 21.73 13.64
N GLN A 139 9.41 20.63 13.41
CA GLN A 139 8.07 20.43 13.96
C GLN A 139 8.11 19.46 15.13
N LYS A 140 7.68 19.96 16.29
CA LYS A 140 7.49 19.27 17.58
C LYS A 140 7.14 17.78 17.42
N GLU A 141 7.82 16.92 18.18
CA GLU A 141 7.45 15.52 18.36
C GLU A 141 5.93 15.40 18.60
N GLY A 142 5.23 14.66 17.73
CA GLY A 142 3.79 14.37 17.85
C GLY A 142 2.86 15.07 16.86
N GLY A 143 3.36 15.82 15.87
CA GLY A 143 2.53 16.48 14.84
C GLY A 143 2.60 15.90 13.43
N GLY A 144 3.27 14.76 13.23
CA GLY A 144 3.33 14.10 11.92
C GLY A 144 2.04 13.31 11.67
N HIS A 145 1.37 13.58 10.55
CA HIS A 145 0.24 12.76 10.11
C HIS A 145 0.80 11.55 9.37
N GLY A 146 0.28 10.37 9.67
CA GLY A 146 0.63 9.17 8.92
C GLY A 146 -0.51 8.72 8.02
N GLU A 147 -0.15 8.13 6.89
CA GLU A 147 -1.09 7.62 5.91
C GLU A 147 -0.68 6.22 5.46
N TRP A 148 -1.65 5.40 5.09
CA TRP A 148 -1.43 4.09 4.47
C TRP A 148 -1.14 4.27 2.98
N VAL A 149 0.10 4.02 2.55
CA VAL A 149 0.58 4.29 1.19
C VAL A 149 1.13 3.02 0.54
N TYR A 150 0.81 2.81 -0.74
CA TYR A 150 1.41 1.76 -1.53
C TYR A 150 2.77 2.23 -2.08
N LEU A 151 3.86 1.69 -1.53
CA LEU A 151 5.22 2.14 -1.85
C LEU A 151 5.63 1.99 -3.32
N ARG A 152 4.92 1.18 -4.13
CA ARG A 152 5.26 1.01 -5.54
C ARG A 152 4.80 2.18 -6.41
N ASP A 153 3.60 2.69 -6.17
CA ASP A 153 2.98 3.72 -7.01
C ASP A 153 2.68 5.03 -6.25
N GLY A 154 2.90 5.06 -4.93
CA GLY A 154 2.62 6.19 -4.06
C GLY A 154 1.13 6.42 -3.78
N THR A 155 0.25 5.51 -4.19
CA THR A 155 -1.20 5.66 -4.01
C THR A 155 -1.58 5.43 -2.56
N ARG A 156 -2.40 6.33 -2.02
CA ARG A 156 -2.95 6.23 -0.66
C ARG A 156 -4.16 5.28 -0.65
N LEU A 157 -4.30 4.52 0.43
CA LEU A 157 -5.45 3.62 0.60
C LEU A 157 -6.78 4.40 0.51
N ASN A 158 -6.90 5.51 1.25
CA ASN A 158 -8.12 6.34 1.24
C ASN A 158 -8.43 6.87 -0.15
N ALA A 159 -7.42 7.39 -0.85
CA ALA A 159 -7.60 7.92 -2.20
C ALA A 159 -8.14 6.85 -3.18
N LEU A 160 -7.66 5.61 -3.06
CA LEU A 160 -8.16 4.52 -3.88
C LEU A 160 -9.59 4.10 -3.49
N LEU A 161 -9.89 4.00 -2.20
CA LEU A 161 -11.25 3.68 -1.74
C LEU A 161 -12.26 4.78 -2.12
N SER A 162 -11.88 6.05 -2.01
CA SER A 162 -12.71 7.18 -2.48
C SER A 162 -12.92 7.13 -3.99
N LYS A 163 -11.90 6.76 -4.76
CA LYS A 163 -12.01 6.70 -6.22
C LYS A 163 -12.88 5.54 -6.71
N GLU A 164 -12.70 4.35 -6.15
CA GLU A 164 -13.32 3.13 -6.67
C GLU A 164 -14.69 2.85 -6.02
N LEU A 165 -14.86 3.19 -4.73
CA LEU A 165 -16.08 2.95 -3.95
C LEU A 165 -16.83 4.24 -3.57
N GLY A 166 -16.23 5.42 -3.75
CA GLY A 166 -16.83 6.68 -3.29
C GLY A 166 -16.74 6.90 -1.78
N LEU A 167 -15.92 6.10 -1.06
CA LEU A 167 -15.75 6.21 0.39
C LEU A 167 -14.78 7.35 0.73
N ALA A 168 -15.32 8.51 1.11
CA ALA A 168 -14.52 9.62 1.64
C ALA A 168 -14.17 9.37 3.11
N ILE A 169 -12.93 8.96 3.35
CA ILE A 169 -12.38 8.74 4.70
C ILE A 169 -11.52 9.95 5.05
N ASP A 170 -12.07 10.81 5.90
CA ASP A 170 -11.36 11.96 6.44
C ASP A 170 -10.82 11.60 7.82
N HIS A 171 -9.49 11.57 7.97
CA HIS A 171 -8.87 11.44 9.29
C HIS A 171 -8.81 12.82 9.93
N ASN A 172 -9.97 13.32 10.36
CA ASN A 172 -10.01 14.58 11.12
C ASN A 172 -9.76 14.26 12.59
N GLU A 173 -8.57 14.63 13.09
CA GLU A 173 -8.15 14.44 14.49
C GLU A 173 -8.86 15.42 15.47
N GLU A 174 -10.08 15.86 15.18
CA GLU A 174 -10.74 16.95 15.93
C GLU A 174 -11.44 16.52 17.24
N ASP A 175 -11.40 15.24 17.63
CA ASP A 175 -12.07 14.76 18.86
C ASP A 175 -11.13 14.49 20.07
N MET A 176 -9.88 14.97 20.03
CA MET A 176 -8.93 14.84 21.15
C MET A 176 -8.46 16.21 21.66
N ALA A 177 -9.38 17.15 21.88
CA ALA A 177 -9.12 18.27 22.78
C ALA A 177 -9.58 17.88 24.20
N PRO A 178 -8.68 17.69 25.18
CA PRO A 178 -9.13 17.59 26.57
C PRO A 178 -9.72 18.94 26.98
N SER A 179 -11.04 18.97 27.18
CA SER A 179 -11.77 20.10 27.74
C SER A 179 -11.07 20.60 29.01
N LYS A 180 -10.32 21.68 28.86
CA LYS A 180 -9.83 22.53 29.94
C LYS A 180 -10.82 23.66 30.12
N ASP A 181 -11.96 23.35 30.72
CA ASP A 181 -12.77 24.34 31.44
C ASP A 181 -12.77 23.86 32.90
N ALA A 182 -11.76 24.25 33.68
CA ALA A 182 -11.74 25.54 34.39
C ALA A 182 -12.99 25.69 35.25
N MET A 183 -12.93 24.99 36.37
CA MET A 183 -13.69 25.24 37.59
C MET A 183 -13.48 26.71 37.98
N GLU A 184 -14.53 27.51 37.90
CA GLU A 184 -14.64 28.81 38.56
C GLU A 184 -15.54 28.70 39.79
#